data_AF-A0A7S1DQ81-F1
#
_entry.id   AF-A0A7S1DQ81-F1
#
_cell.length_a   1.000
_cell.length_b   1.000
_cell.length_c   1.000
_cell.angle_alpha   90.00
_cell.angle_beta   90.00
_cell.angle_gamma   90.00
#
_symmetry.space_group_name_H-M   'P 1'
#
loop_
_entity.id
_entity.type
_entity.pdbx_description
1 polymer ?
#
loop_
_entity_poly.entity_id
_entity_poly.type
_entity_poly.pdbx_seq_one_letter_code
_entity_poly.pdbx_strand_id
1 'polypeptide(L)'
;SQGAMTAPFMAYALLVEVQLGGAHSGTVSFAISRRWSRFVELHRQLVKDLPGVALPPFPPSPPFHSSVDPSVVSTRIVQLQKYLAALFATPVVCRSEAMYSFLELNS
;
A
#
# COMPACT_ATOMS: atom_id res chain seq x y z
N SER A 1 16.76 -34.21 1.79
CA SER A 1 15.90 -33.23 1.10
C SER A 1 15.26 -32.33 2.14
N GLN A 2 15.89 -31.20 2.49
CA GLN A 2 15.32 -30.27 3.49
C GLN A 2 14.46 -29.24 2.75
N GLY A 3 13.14 -29.35 2.92
CA GLY A 3 12.22 -28.30 2.48
C GLY A 3 12.46 -27.07 3.35
N ALA A 4 12.88 -25.96 2.73
CA ALA A 4 12.94 -24.67 3.39
C ALA A 4 11.52 -24.31 3.85
N MET A 5 11.27 -24.41 5.15
CA MET A 5 10.02 -23.99 5.77
C MET A 5 9.96 -22.47 5.64
N THR A 6 9.19 -21.98 4.65
CA THR A 6 9.00 -20.55 4.43
C THR A 6 8.38 -19.95 5.69
N ALA A 7 9.07 -18.98 6.29
CA ALA A 7 8.55 -18.27 7.45
C ALA A 7 7.17 -17.65 7.11
N PRO A 8 6.18 -17.73 8.01
CA PRO A 8 4.88 -17.14 7.78
C PRO A 8 5.05 -15.63 7.54
N PHE A 9 4.45 -15.13 6.47
CA PHE A 9 4.44 -13.72 6.15
C PHE A 9 3.02 -13.19 6.26
N MET A 10 2.89 -11.93 6.68
CA MET A 10 1.61 -11.24 6.79
C MET A 10 1.42 -10.31 5.60
N ALA A 11 0.20 -10.29 5.05
CA ALA A 11 -0.20 -9.39 3.98
C ALA A 11 -1.56 -8.76 4.31
N TYR A 12 -1.76 -7.55 3.81
CA TYR A 12 -2.96 -6.76 3.96
C TYR A 12 -3.79 -6.88 2.68
N ALA A 13 -5.08 -7.15 2.81
CA ALA A 13 -6.02 -7.06 1.71
C ALA A 13 -6.43 -5.60 1.53
N LEU A 14 -6.29 -5.07 0.32
CA LEU A 14 -6.77 -3.75 -0.06
C LEU A 14 -7.91 -3.95 -1.06
N LEU A 15 -9.08 -3.41 -0.74
CA LEU A 15 -10.17 -3.28 -1.71
C LEU A 15 -9.92 -2.00 -2.52
N VAL A 16 -9.70 -2.16 -3.82
CA VAL A 16 -9.45 -1.06 -4.76
C VAL A 16 -10.73 -0.86 -5.56
N GLU A 17 -11.23 0.37 -5.56
CA GLU A 17 -12.37 0.78 -6.38
C GLU A 17 -11.92 1.88 -7.34
N VAL A 18 -12.12 1.64 -8.63
CA VAL A 18 -11.76 2.57 -9.70
C VAL A 18 -13.02 3.03 -10.40
N GLN A 19 -13.24 4.34 -10.41
CA GLN A 19 -14.28 4.97 -11.21
C GLN A 19 -13.75 5.26 -12.61
N LEU A 20 -14.35 4.64 -13.61
CA LEU A 20 -14.00 4.86 -15.01
C LEU A 20 -14.78 6.07 -15.52
N GLY A 21 -14.06 7.11 -15.95
CA GLY A 21 -14.65 8.27 -16.61
C GLY A 21 -14.97 8.00 -18.08
N GLY A 22 -16.07 8.58 -18.60
CA GLY A 22 -16.42 8.53 -20.02
C GLY A 22 -17.90 8.21 -20.29
N ALA A 23 -18.24 7.94 -21.55
CA ALA A 23 -19.60 7.64 -22.01
C ALA A 23 -20.24 6.41 -21.33
N HIS A 24 -19.41 5.55 -20.74
CA HIS A 24 -19.84 4.41 -19.92
C HIS A 24 -19.26 4.56 -18.52
N SER A 25 -19.91 5.40 -17.70
CA SER A 25 -19.56 5.53 -16.28
C SER A 25 -19.76 4.18 -15.60
N GLY A 26 -18.67 3.57 -15.14
CA GLY A 26 -18.67 2.29 -14.45
C GLY A 26 -17.71 2.31 -13.27
N THR A 27 -17.96 1.44 -12.28
CA THR A 27 -17.02 1.20 -11.18
C THR A 27 -16.50 -0.21 -11.29
N VAL A 28 -15.18 -0.37 -11.23
CA VAL A 28 -14.53 -1.68 -11.13
C VAL A 28 -13.95 -1.80 -9.73
N SER A 29 -14.30 -2.88 -9.03
CA SER A 29 -13.78 -3.16 -7.70
C SER A 29 -13.05 -4.50 -7.70
N PHE A 30 -11.86 -4.54 -7.12
CA PHE A 30 -11.06 -5.75 -6.99
C PHE A 30 -10.23 -5.71 -5.70
N ALA A 31 -9.78 -6.88 -5.24
CA ALA A 31 -8.96 -6.99 -4.04
C ALA A 31 -7.52 -7.36 -4.41
N ILE A 32 -6.55 -6.63 -3.84
CA ILE A 32 -5.12 -6.93 -3.96
C ILE A 32 -4.53 -7.26 -2.59
N SER A 33 -3.46 -8.04 -2.59
CA SER A 33 -2.71 -8.38 -1.37
C SER A 33 -1.35 -7.67 -1.36
N ARG A 34 -1.03 -7.01 -0.24
CA ARG A 34 0.23 -6.27 -0.07
C ARG A 34 0.90 -6.59 1.24
N ARG A 35 2.17 -6.96 1.20
CA ARG A 35 3.02 -7.05 2.40
C ARG A 35 3.49 -5.67 2.82
N TRP A 36 3.88 -5.51 4.09
CA TRP A 36 4.49 -4.29 4.63
C TRP A 36 5.64 -3.76 3.74
N SER A 37 6.50 -4.64 3.22
CA SER A 37 7.61 -4.24 2.36
C SER A 37 7.16 -3.49 1.11
N ARG A 38 6.01 -3.83 0.52
CA ARG A 38 5.46 -3.10 -0.65
C ARG A 38 5.04 -1.68 -0.31
N PHE A 39 4.57 -1.43 0.92
CA PHE A 39 4.28 -0.06 1.39
C PHE A 39 5.57 0.74 1.60
N VAL A 40 6.61 0.10 2.13
CA VAL A 40 7.93 0.73 2.30
C VAL A 40 8.53 1.10 0.95
N GLU A 41 8.46 0.20 -0.02
CA GLU A 41 8.91 0.42 -1.40
C GLU A 41 8.15 1.57 -2.06
N LEU A 42 6.81 1.59 -1.96
CA LEU A 42 5.99 2.71 -2.43
C LEU A 42 6.45 4.03 -1.82
N HIS A 43 6.59 4.09 -0.49
CA HIS A 43 6.98 5.33 0.20
C HIS A 43 8.34 5.84 -0.28
N ARG A 44 9.34 4.95 -0.35
CA ARG A 44 10.69 5.30 -0.82
C ARG A 44 10.67 5.79 -2.27
N GLN A 45 9.90 5.14 -3.12
CA GLN A 45 9.79 5.51 -4.52
C GLN A 45 9.13 6.88 -4.68
N LEU A 46 8.07 7.16 -3.92
CA LEU A 46 7.44 8.49 -3.90
C LEU A 46 8.39 9.60 -3.40
N VAL A 47 9.18 9.34 -2.35
CA VAL A 47 10.20 10.30 -1.88
C VAL A 47 11.21 10.62 -2.97
N LYS A 48 11.64 9.59 -3.71
CA LYS A 48 12.62 9.72 -4.79
C LYS A 48 12.05 10.48 -5.99
N ASP A 49 10.84 10.14 -6.42
CA ASP A 49 10.25 10.66 -7.66
C ASP A 49 9.63 12.05 -7.48
N LEU A 50 9.28 12.42 -6.25
CA LEU A 50 8.58 13.67 -5.93
C LEU A 50 9.32 14.47 -4.83
N PRO A 51 10.58 14.91 -5.04
CA PRO A 51 11.42 15.52 -4.00
C PRO A 51 10.94 16.87 -3.45
N GLY A 52 9.85 17.44 -3.97
CA GLY A 52 9.22 18.67 -3.47
C GLY A 52 7.83 18.46 -2.86
N VAL A 53 7.33 17.22 -2.80
CA VAL A 53 6.01 16.92 -2.26
C VAL A 53 6.15 16.45 -0.82
N ALA A 54 5.48 17.15 0.10
CA ALA A 54 5.41 16.72 1.49
C ALA A 54 4.55 15.45 1.60
N LEU A 55 5.21 14.31 1.82
CA LEU A 55 4.52 13.03 2.03
C LEU A 55 4.06 12.89 3.50
N PRO A 56 2.94 12.20 3.75
CA PRO A 56 2.53 11.89 5.12
C PRO A 56 3.57 11.02 5.82
N PRO A 57 3.65 11.08 7.16
CA PRO A 57 4.56 10.24 7.92
C PRO A 57 4.26 8.75 7.67
N PHE A 58 5.29 7.98 7.37
CA PHE A 58 5.18 6.54 7.20
C PHE A 58 5.08 5.85 8.57
N PRO A 59 4.25 4.80 8.74
CA PRO A 59 4.12 4.15 10.04
C PRO A 59 5.44 3.49 10.48
N PRO A 60 5.68 3.36 11.80
CA PRO A 60 6.90 2.77 12.31
C PRO A 60 7.00 1.28 11.94
N SER A 61 8.23 0.82 11.70
CA SER A 61 8.48 -0.60 11.41
C SER A 61 8.06 -1.49 12.59
N PRO A 62 7.43 -2.65 12.35
CA PRO A 62 7.19 -3.63 13.41
C PRO A 62 8.49 -4.04 14.11
N PRO A 63 8.42 -4.38 15.42
CA PRO A 63 9.40 -5.28 16.02
C PRO A 63 9.45 -6.59 15.21
N PHE A 64 10.66 -7.09 14.93
CA PHE A 64 10.89 -8.28 14.09
C PHE A 64 10.11 -9.53 14.57
N HIS A 65 9.82 -9.63 15.86
CA HIS A 65 9.19 -10.79 16.49
C HIS A 65 7.66 -10.71 16.67
N SER A 66 7.02 -9.57 16.36
CA SER A 66 5.59 -9.36 16.60
C SER A 66 4.78 -9.00 15.36
N SER A 67 5.34 -9.24 14.16
CA SER A 67 4.71 -8.85 12.89
C SER A 67 3.37 -9.56 12.60
N VAL A 68 3.11 -10.69 13.27
CA VAL A 68 1.89 -11.50 13.17
C VAL A 68 0.99 -11.40 14.40
N ASP A 69 1.38 -10.64 15.42
CA ASP A 69 0.54 -10.42 16.61
C ASP A 69 -0.75 -9.67 16.20
N PRO A 70 -1.96 -10.18 16.52
CA PRO A 70 -3.22 -9.56 16.11
C PRO A 70 -3.37 -8.09 16.53
N SER A 71 -2.85 -7.70 17.69
CA SER A 71 -2.90 -6.33 18.19
C SER A 71 -2.01 -5.38 17.37
N VAL A 72 -0.81 -5.85 17.01
CA VAL A 72 0.14 -5.14 16.14
C VAL A 72 -0.42 -5.03 14.73
N VAL A 73 -1.03 -6.11 14.23
CA VAL A 73 -1.68 -6.16 12.92
C VAL A 73 -2.82 -5.14 12.86
N SER A 74 -3.72 -5.13 13.84
CA SER A 74 -4.89 -4.24 13.86
C SER A 74 -4.48 -2.78 13.94
N THR A 75 -3.50 -2.46 14.79
CA THR A 75 -2.92 -1.12 14.89
C THR A 75 -2.32 -0.68 13.56
N ARG A 76 -1.58 -1.58 12.90
CA ARG A 76 -0.94 -1.27 11.63
C ARG A 76 -1.94 -1.12 10.50
N ILE A 77 -3.03 -1.88 10.47
CA ILE A 77 -4.12 -1.69 9.49
C ILE A 77 -4.63 -0.25 9.56
N VAL A 78 -4.95 0.24 10.76
CA VAL A 78 -5.42 1.62 10.96
C VAL A 78 -4.37 2.64 10.50
N GLN A 79 -3.10 2.42 10.81
CA GLN A 79 -2.01 3.29 10.37
C GLN A 79 -1.85 3.32 8.85
N LEU A 80 -1.89 2.15 8.20
CA LEU A 80 -1.78 2.02 6.75
C LEU A 80 -2.98 2.64 6.03
N GLN A 81 -4.19 2.49 6.57
CA GLN A 81 -5.39 3.15 6.06
C GLN A 81 -5.25 4.68 6.12
N LYS A 82 -4.80 5.23 7.25
CA LYS A 82 -4.56 6.68 7.39
C LYS A 82 -3.49 7.17 6.43
N TYR A 83 -2.39 6.41 6.29
CA TYR A 83 -1.31 6.72 5.37
C TYR A 83 -1.81 6.75 3.91
N LEU A 84 -2.51 5.71 3.45
CA LEU A 84 -3.06 5.64 2.09
C LEU A 84 -4.07 6.76 1.84
N ALA A 85 -4.98 7.02 2.78
CA ALA A 85 -5.95 8.11 2.66
C ALA A 85 -5.26 9.47 2.48
N ALA A 86 -4.18 9.73 3.23
CA ALA A 86 -3.39 10.96 3.10
C ALA A 86 -2.63 11.03 1.76
N LEU A 87 -2.13 9.91 1.24
CA LEU A 87 -1.56 9.86 -0.11
C LEU A 87 -2.61 10.19 -1.17
N PHE A 88 -3.82 9.61 -1.06
CA PHE A 88 -4.91 9.85 -2.00
C PHE A 88 -5.44 11.29 -1.98
N ALA A 89 -5.25 12.01 -0.88
CA ALA A 89 -5.54 13.44 -0.80
C ALA A 89 -4.55 14.32 -1.59
N THR A 90 -3.45 13.75 -2.12
CA THR A 90 -2.40 14.48 -2.83
C THR A 90 -2.44 14.13 -4.33
N PRO A 91 -3.01 14.98 -5.22
CA PRO A 91 -3.28 14.61 -6.61
C PRO A 91 -2.06 14.18 -7.42
N VAL A 92 -0.89 14.78 -7.18
CA VAL A 92 0.36 14.40 -7.87
C VAL A 92 0.86 13.01 -7.46
N VAL A 93 0.64 12.60 -6.22
CA VAL A 93 0.93 11.24 -5.75
C VAL A 93 -0.01 10.24 -6.42
N CYS A 94 -1.31 10.55 -6.52
CA CYS A 94 -2.29 9.67 -7.16
C CYS A 94 -1.94 9.35 -8.61
N ARG A 95 -1.38 10.31 -9.35
CA ARG A 95 -0.99 10.15 -10.77
C ARG A 95 0.41 9.57 -10.96
N SER A 96 1.14 9.27 -9.88
CA SER A 96 2.49 8.73 -9.98
C SER A 96 2.46 7.26 -10.46
N GLU A 97 3.46 6.88 -11.23
CA GLU A 97 3.65 5.50 -11.67
C GLU A 97 3.79 4.54 -10.47
N ALA A 98 4.47 4.99 -9.42
CA ALA A 98 4.62 4.23 -8.18
C ALA A 98 3.27 3.88 -7.53
N MET A 99 2.32 4.82 -7.53
CA MET A 99 0.96 4.58 -7.02
C MET A 99 0.20 3.59 -7.92
N TYR A 100 0.27 3.77 -9.24
CA TYR A 100 -0.40 2.85 -10.17
C TYR A 100 0.17 1.43 -10.03
N SER A 101 1.49 1.28 -9.92
CA SER A 101 2.17 -0.01 -9.69
C SER A 101 1.78 -0.63 -8.35
N PHE A 102 1.70 0.20 -7.31
CA PHE A 102 1.24 -0.28 -6.00
C PHE A 102 -0.21 -0.79 -6.05
N LEU A 103 -1.08 -0.17 -6.85
CA LEU A 103 -2.49 -0.55 -7.00
C LEU A 103 -2.77 -1.57 -8.11
N GLU A 104 -1.74 -2.04 -8.85
CA GLU A 104 -1.91 -2.91 -10.03
C GLU A 104 -2.80 -2.29 -11.13
N LEU A 105 -2.63 -0.99 -11.39
CA LEU A 105 -3.40 -0.24 -12.40
C LEU A 105 -2.65 0.03 -13.70
N ASN A 106 -1.36 -0.24 -13.75
CA ASN A 106 -0.51 -0.17 -14.92
C ASN A 106 -0.18 -1.58 -15.40
N SER A 107 -0.79 -1.95 -16.54
CA SER A 107 -0.53 -3.16 -17.31
C SER A 107 0.66 -2.95 -18.26
#